data_AF-A0A1Q4F0F8-F1
#
_entry.id   AF-A0A1Q4F0F8-F1
#
_cell.length_a   1.000
_cell.length_b   1.000
_cell.length_c   1.000
_cell.angle_alpha   90.00
_cell.angle_beta   90.00
_cell.angle_gamma   90.00
#
_symmetry.space_group_name_H-M   'P 1'
#
loop_
_entity.id
_entity.type
_entity.pdbx_description
1 polymer ?
#
loop_
_entity_poly.entity_id
_entity_poly.type
_entity_poly.pdbx_seq_one_letter_code
_entity_poly.pdbx_strand_id
1 'polypeptide(L)'
;MLYFCNTVKKILASILLLAFLGQTFNQGWYCIGYLVQQKEYMKQCINRYRPEMHCDGKCLLMKKIEAQEKKENGQAPEMKYAGKIEVLSSKSFFVQPFSLQIIKDTYYRIPSDTGGPVDQPSSVFHPPTIAA
;
A
#
# COMPACT_ATOMS: atom_id res chain seq x y z
N MET A 1 3.31 27.14 -18.84
CA MET A 1 4.30 27.01 -17.74
C MET A 1 3.82 26.09 -16.61
N LEU A 2 2.67 26.35 -15.96
CA LEU A 2 2.17 25.55 -14.83
C LEU A 2 1.84 24.08 -15.17
N TYR A 3 1.31 23.80 -16.37
CA TYR A 3 0.96 22.44 -16.80
C TYR A 3 2.17 21.52 -16.95
N PHE A 4 3.27 22.06 -17.50
CA PHE A 4 4.53 21.34 -17.68
C PHE A 4 5.14 20.95 -16.32
N CYS A 5 5.10 21.86 -15.35
CA CYS A 5 5.56 21.60 -13.99
C CYS A 5 4.77 20.46 -13.32
N ASN A 6 3.45 20.42 -13.50
CA ASN A 6 2.61 19.38 -12.91
C ASN A 6 2.85 18.00 -13.56
N THR A 7 3.02 17.96 -14.88
CA THR A 7 3.35 16.73 -15.61
C THR A 7 4.71 16.18 -15.21
N VAL A 8 5.74 17.03 -15.10
CA VAL A 8 7.09 16.62 -14.66
C VAL A 8 7.08 16.09 -13.23
N LYS A 9 6.33 16.72 -12.31
CA LYS A 9 6.16 16.23 -10.93
C LYS A 9 5.52 14.84 -10.89
N LYS A 10 4.48 14.60 -11.69
CA LYS A 10 3.83 13.30 -11.80
C LYS A 10 4.74 12.22 -12.36
N ILE A 11 5.51 12.54 -13.41
CA ILE A 11 6.50 11.62 -13.98
C ILE A 11 7.56 11.28 -12.94
N LEU A 12 8.14 12.29 -12.28
CA LEU A 12 9.14 12.07 -11.23
C LEU A 12 8.60 11.21 -10.09
N ALA A 13 7.38 11.49 -9.60
CA ALA A 13 6.74 10.68 -8.56
C ALA A 13 6.52 9.23 -9.01
N SER A 14 6.10 9.00 -10.26
CA SER A 14 5.93 7.65 -10.80
C SER A 14 7.25 6.88 -10.91
N ILE A 15 8.33 7.54 -11.33
CA ILE A 15 9.67 6.94 -11.40
C ILE A 15 10.16 6.59 -9.99
N LEU A 16 9.96 7.48 -9.02
CA LEU A 16 10.36 7.26 -7.63
C LEU A 16 9.60 6.08 -7.02
N LEU A 17 8.29 5.97 -7.30
CA LEU A 17 7.46 4.85 -6.88
C LEU A 17 7.97 3.52 -7.46
N LEU A 18 8.24 3.49 -8.77
CA LEU A 18 8.77 2.30 -9.45
C LEU A 18 10.16 1.92 -8.92
N ALA A 19 11.03 2.90 -8.64
CA ALA A 19 12.35 2.65 -8.05
C ALA A 19 12.24 2.03 -6.65
N PHE A 20 11.34 2.56 -5.82
CA PHE A 20 11.10 2.03 -4.47
C PHE A 20 10.53 0.61 -4.50
N LEU A 21 9.57 0.33 -5.40
CA LEU A 21 9.06 -1.01 -5.62
C LEU A 21 10.15 -1.96 -6.15
N GLY A 22 11.01 -1.48 -7.05
CA GLY A 22 12.14 -2.25 -7.58
C GLY A 22 13.14 -2.65 -6.49
N GLN A 23 13.40 -1.77 -5.51
CA GLN A 23 14.27 -2.06 -4.37
C GLN A 23 13.77 -3.22 -3.52
N THR A 24 12.45 -3.48 -3.46
CA THR A 24 11.89 -4.62 -2.72
C THR A 24 12.27 -5.97 -3.33
N PHE A 25 12.63 -6.02 -4.62
CA PHE A 25 12.92 -7.26 -5.35
C PHE A 25 14.42 -7.55 -5.55
N ASN A 26 15.30 -7.16 -4.63
CA ASN A 26 16.75 -7.40 -4.75
C ASN A 26 17.11 -8.88 -5.05
N GLN A 27 16.39 -9.85 -4.47
CA GLN A 27 16.59 -11.28 -4.76
C GLN A 27 15.99 -11.75 -6.10
N GLY A 28 15.00 -11.05 -6.65
CA GLY A 28 14.28 -11.46 -7.87
C GLY A 28 15.16 -11.44 -9.13
N TRP A 29 16.19 -10.60 -9.15
CA TRP A 29 17.14 -10.50 -10.25
C TRP A 29 17.86 -11.83 -10.55
N TYR A 30 18.20 -12.60 -9.51
CA TYR A 30 18.87 -13.89 -9.69
C TYR A 30 17.97 -14.93 -10.37
N CYS A 31 16.68 -14.94 -10.06
CA CYS A 31 15.69 -15.80 -10.69
C CYS A 31 15.48 -15.42 -12.17
N ILE A 32 15.39 -14.12 -12.46
CA ILE A 32 15.28 -13.62 -13.85
C ILE A 32 16.53 -14.04 -14.64
N GLY A 33 17.73 -13.87 -14.07
CA GLY A 33 18.98 -14.30 -14.71
C GLY A 33 19.03 -15.81 -14.99
N TYR A 34 18.51 -16.64 -14.08
CA TYR A 34 18.39 -18.08 -14.29
C TYR A 34 17.43 -18.44 -15.44
N LEU A 35 16.29 -17.75 -15.55
CA LEU A 35 15.32 -17.98 -16.62
C LEU A 35 15.87 -17.57 -18.00
N VAL A 36 16.54 -16.42 -18.07
CA VAL A 36 17.10 -15.90 -19.34
C VAL A 36 18.30 -16.73 -19.80
N GLN A 37 19.16 -17.17 -18.88
CA GLN A 37 20.43 -17.85 -19.19
C GLN A 37 20.51 -19.29 -18.66
N GLN A 38 19.40 -20.02 -18.66
CA GLN A 38 19.32 -21.37 -18.07
C GLN A 38 20.41 -22.32 -18.59
N LYS A 39 20.78 -22.21 -19.88
CA LYS A 39 21.83 -23.04 -20.50
C LYS A 39 23.20 -22.90 -19.82
N GLU A 40 23.57 -21.70 -19.39
CA GLU A 40 24.83 -21.47 -18.70
C GLU A 40 24.80 -21.99 -17.25
N TYR A 41 23.63 -21.95 -16.62
CA TYR A 41 23.41 -22.56 -15.31
C TYR A 41 23.40 -24.09 -15.36
N MET A 42 23.05 -24.71 -16.50
CA MET A 42 23.06 -26.17 -16.71
C MET A 42 24.44 -26.74 -17.10
N LYS A 43 25.24 -25.97 -17.88
CA LYS A 43 26.71 -25.99 -17.73
C LYS A 43 27.01 -25.56 -16.28
N GLN A 44 28.21 -25.39 -15.73
CA GLN A 44 28.38 -25.05 -14.28
C GLN A 44 27.62 -25.84 -13.15
N CYS A 45 26.70 -26.79 -13.41
CA CYS A 45 26.04 -27.56 -12.36
C CYS A 45 27.09 -28.40 -11.62
N ILE A 46 27.04 -28.37 -10.29
CA ILE A 46 27.97 -29.09 -9.41
C ILE A 46 27.71 -30.59 -9.37
N ASN A 47 26.47 -31.01 -9.65
CA ASN A 47 26.02 -32.38 -9.48
C ASN A 47 25.73 -33.08 -10.81
N ARG A 48 26.54 -32.80 -11.85
CA ARG A 48 26.36 -33.38 -13.19
C ARG A 48 26.40 -34.91 -13.20
N TYR A 49 27.15 -35.50 -12.27
CA TYR A 49 27.33 -36.95 -12.16
C TYR A 49 26.23 -37.64 -11.34
N ARG A 50 25.26 -36.91 -10.80
CA ARG A 50 24.11 -37.46 -10.08
C ARG A 50 22.79 -36.90 -10.65
N PRO A 51 22.31 -37.44 -11.79
CA PRO A 51 21.10 -36.96 -12.46
C PRO A 51 19.83 -37.12 -11.60
N GLU A 52 19.81 -38.07 -10.66
CA GLU A 52 18.70 -38.32 -9.72
C GLU A 52 18.35 -37.12 -8.84
N MET A 53 19.26 -36.16 -8.70
CA MET A 53 19.10 -34.99 -7.84
C MET A 53 18.46 -33.79 -8.55
N HIS A 54 18.09 -33.93 -9.83
CA HIS A 54 17.38 -32.92 -10.62
C HIS A 54 17.98 -31.50 -10.49
N CYS A 55 19.29 -31.39 -10.67
CA CYS A 55 20.04 -30.14 -10.49
C CYS A 55 19.49 -29.01 -11.37
N ASP A 56 19.28 -29.25 -12.67
CA ASP A 56 18.78 -28.28 -13.67
C ASP A 56 19.43 -26.88 -13.64
N GLY A 57 20.62 -26.74 -13.04
CA GLY A 57 21.26 -25.45 -12.75
C GLY A 57 20.76 -24.70 -11.50
N LYS A 58 19.75 -25.23 -10.80
CA LYS A 58 19.19 -24.71 -9.54
C LYS A 58 20.21 -24.67 -8.40
N CYS A 59 21.14 -25.64 -8.34
CA CYS A 59 22.19 -25.65 -7.31
C CYS A 59 23.10 -24.41 -7.38
N LEU A 60 23.39 -23.91 -8.59
CA LEU A 60 24.18 -22.70 -8.77
C LEU A 60 23.38 -21.45 -8.39
N LEU A 61 22.09 -21.40 -8.75
CA LEU A 61 21.18 -20.34 -8.34
C LEU A 61 21.12 -20.23 -6.81
N MET A 62 20.91 -21.36 -6.14
CA MET A 62 20.85 -21.44 -4.67
C MET A 62 22.15 -20.93 -4.02
N LYS A 63 23.32 -21.34 -4.52
CA LYS A 63 24.61 -20.82 -4.04
C LYS A 63 24.75 -19.31 -4.20
N LYS A 64 24.28 -18.73 -5.31
CA LYS A 64 24.32 -17.27 -5.52
C LYS A 64 23.42 -16.53 -4.53
N ILE A 65 22.23 -17.07 -4.27
CA ILE A 65 21.28 -16.53 -3.29
C ILE A 65 21.88 -16.60 -1.87
N GLU A 66 22.40 -17.76 -1.46
CA GLU A 66 23.04 -17.93 -0.14
C GLU A 66 24.26 -17.01 0.05
N ALA A 67 25.07 -16.82 -1.00
CA ALA A 67 26.22 -15.93 -0.94
C ALA A 67 25.80 -14.47 -0.76
N GLN A 68 24.68 -14.07 -1.36
CA GLN A 68 24.09 -12.74 -1.17
C GLN A 68 23.55 -12.59 0.26
N GLU A 69 22.77 -13.56 0.74
CA GLU A 69 22.23 -13.55 2.11
C GLU A 69 23.33 -13.53 3.17
N LYS A 70 24.45 -14.21 2.94
CA LYS A 70 25.62 -14.17 3.84
C LYS A 70 26.30 -12.81 3.85
N LYS A 71 26.39 -12.14 2.70
CA LYS A 71 26.93 -10.77 2.61
C LYS A 71 26.02 -9.76 3.32
N GLU A 72 24.71 -9.91 3.17
CA GLU A 72 23.72 -9.08 3.86
C GLU A 72 23.72 -9.34 5.37
N ASN A 73 23.87 -10.60 5.81
CA ASN A 73 23.89 -10.94 7.22
C ASN A 73 25.18 -10.57 7.98
N GLY A 74 26.31 -10.45 7.26
CA GLY A 74 27.60 -10.03 7.80
C GLY A 74 27.76 -8.52 7.97
N GLN A 75 26.84 -7.71 7.45
CA GLN A 75 26.76 -6.28 7.74
C GLN A 75 26.04 -6.06 9.08
N ALA A 76 26.48 -5.05 9.84
CA ALA A 76 26.03 -4.76 11.19
C ALA A 76 24.49 -4.77 11.31
N PRO A 77 23.93 -5.21 12.45
CA PRO A 77 22.50 -5.48 12.62
C PRO A 77 21.55 -4.27 12.43
N GLU A 78 22.10 -3.06 12.24
CA GLU A 78 21.33 -1.81 12.17
C GLU A 78 20.58 -1.60 10.85
N MET A 79 20.87 -2.36 9.79
CA MET A 79 20.14 -2.29 8.50
C MET A 79 19.23 -3.51 8.23
N LYS A 80 18.97 -4.36 9.23
CA LYS A 80 18.18 -5.60 9.05
C LYS A 80 16.66 -5.42 9.03
N TYR A 81 16.17 -4.19 9.00
CA TYR A 81 14.72 -3.91 9.08
C TYR A 81 13.99 -3.92 7.72
N ALA A 82 14.70 -4.02 6.59
CA ALA A 82 14.09 -3.88 5.27
C ALA A 82 13.62 -5.20 4.61
N GLY A 83 14.03 -6.36 5.11
CA GLY A 83 13.80 -7.65 4.42
C GLY A 83 13.33 -8.81 5.29
N LYS A 84 13.24 -8.63 6.61
CA LYS A 84 12.68 -9.67 7.48
C LYS A 84 11.16 -9.51 7.45
N ILE A 85 10.48 -10.36 6.66
CA ILE A 85 9.06 -10.65 6.92
C ILE A 85 9.04 -11.42 8.24
N GLU A 86 9.18 -10.69 9.34
CA GLU A 86 8.71 -11.20 10.63
C GLU A 86 7.21 -11.39 10.42
N VAL A 87 6.78 -12.65 10.39
CA VAL A 87 5.36 -12.98 10.47
C VAL A 87 4.90 -12.38 11.79
N LEU A 88 4.35 -11.16 11.71
CA LEU A 88 3.58 -10.50 12.76
C LEU A 88 2.31 -11.33 12.93
N SER A 89 2.47 -12.53 13.47
CA SER A 89 1.38 -13.35 13.97
C SER A 89 0.91 -12.72 15.28
N SER A 90 0.36 -11.51 15.17
CA SER A 90 -0.48 -10.94 16.19
C SER A 90 -1.71 -11.84 16.26
N LYS A 91 -1.89 -12.55 17.37
CA LYS A 91 -3.12 -13.30 17.68
C LYS A 91 -4.37 -12.40 17.83
N SER A 92 -4.42 -11.25 17.15
CA SER A 92 -5.48 -10.24 17.25
C SER A 92 -6.18 -9.98 15.91
N PHE A 93 -6.28 -10.97 15.04
CA PHE A 93 -7.30 -10.97 13.99
C PHE A 93 -8.66 -11.29 14.61
N PHE A 94 -9.19 -10.36 15.41
CA PHE A 94 -10.62 -10.31 15.64
C PHE A 94 -11.18 -9.37 14.58
N VAL A 95 -12.02 -9.90 13.70
CA VAL A 95 -12.92 -9.07 12.91
C VAL A 95 -13.82 -8.37 13.92
N GLN A 96 -13.55 -7.09 14.23
CA GLN A 96 -14.56 -6.30 14.90
C GLN A 96 -15.75 -6.22 13.93
N PRO A 97 -16.96 -6.66 14.32
CA PRO A 97 -18.13 -6.41 13.52
C PRO A 97 -18.34 -4.90 13.50
N PHE A 98 -17.91 -4.26 12.41
CA PHE A 98 -18.28 -2.90 12.11
C PHE A 98 -19.77 -2.89 11.81
N SER A 99 -20.56 -2.39 12.74
CA SER A 99 -21.97 -2.10 12.50
C SER A 99 -22.03 -0.87 11.59
N LEU A 100 -22.36 -1.09 10.32
CA LEU A 100 -22.79 -0.02 9.42
C LEU A 100 -24.00 0.68 10.06
N GLN A 101 -23.76 1.85 10.65
CA GLN A 101 -24.82 2.80 10.92
C GLN A 101 -25.22 3.36 9.56
N ILE A 102 -26.18 2.70 8.89
CA ILE A 102 -26.82 3.29 7.72
C ILE A 102 -27.52 4.54 8.23
N ILE A 103 -26.93 5.70 7.97
CA ILE A 103 -27.63 6.97 8.09
C ILE A 103 -28.78 6.85 7.09
N LYS A 104 -29.99 6.55 7.58
CA LYS A 104 -31.18 6.77 6.77
C LYS A 104 -31.19 8.27 6.53
N ASP A 105 -30.89 8.68 5.30
CA ASP A 105 -31.16 10.03 4.85
C ASP A 105 -32.64 10.29 5.13
N THR A 106 -32.92 10.93 6.26
CA THR A 106 -34.18 11.63 6.47
C THR A 106 -34.13 12.78 5.50
N TYR A 107 -34.63 12.53 4.30
CA TYR A 107 -34.97 13.57 3.35
C TYR A 107 -35.89 14.54 4.10
N TYR A 108 -35.36 15.72 4.45
CA TYR A 108 -36.23 16.82 4.82
C TYR A 108 -37.07 17.11 3.58
N ARG A 109 -38.37 16.86 3.69
CA ARG A 109 -39.32 17.27 2.67
C ARG A 109 -39.34 18.80 2.72
N ILE A 110 -38.56 19.44 1.85
CA ILE A 110 -38.68 20.88 1.64
C ILE A 110 -40.10 21.06 1.08
N PRO A 111 -41.02 21.72 1.81
CA PRO A 111 -42.33 21.98 1.25
C PRO A 111 -42.12 22.86 0.01
N SER A 112 -42.54 22.36 -1.15
CA SER A 112 -42.45 23.08 -2.44
C SER A 112 -43.36 24.30 -2.50
N ASP A 113 -44.11 24.56 -1.45
CA ASP A 113 -45.01 25.70 -1.32
C ASP A 113 -44.83 26.29 0.07
N THR A 114 -44.37 27.54 0.12
CA THR A 114 -44.23 28.34 1.34
C THR A 114 -45.58 28.75 1.95
N GLY A 115 -46.70 28.33 1.36
CA GLY A 115 -48.02 28.80 1.75
C GLY A 115 -48.22 30.27 1.41
N GLY A 116 -49.47 30.72 1.36
CA GLY A 116 -49.77 32.14 1.24
C GLY A 116 -49.43 32.90 2.54
N PRO A 117 -49.17 34.22 2.47
CA PRO A 117 -49.01 35.03 3.66
C PRO A 117 -50.23 34.90 4.57
N VAL A 118 -50.01 34.49 5.81
CA VAL A 118 -51.04 34.49 6.85
C VAL A 118 -50.96 35.83 7.54
N ASP A 119 -52.06 36.60 7.49
CA ASP A 119 -52.18 37.84 8.25
C ASP A 119 -52.23 37.50 9.74
N GLN A 120 -51.15 37.81 10.45
CA GLN A 120 -50.99 37.49 11.86
C GLN A 120 -50.82 38.82 12.61
N PRO A 121 -51.86 39.34 13.27
CA PRO A 121 -51.72 40.55 14.06
C PRO A 121 -50.86 40.24 15.29
N SER A 122 -49.57 40.57 15.22
CA SER A 122 -48.73 40.61 16.42
C SER A 122 -49.13 41.85 17.22
N SER A 123 -49.49 41.68 18.50
CA SER A 123 -49.56 42.83 19.39
C SER A 123 -48.18 43.49 19.42
N VAL A 124 -48.13 44.75 18.98
CA VAL A 124 -46.93 45.58 18.97
C VAL A 124 -46.24 45.44 20.33
N PHE A 125 -44.96 45.10 20.31
CA PHE A 125 -44.15 44.92 21.51
C PHE A 125 -44.13 46.25 22.27
N HIS A 126 -44.80 46.32 23.43
CA HIS A 126 -44.70 47.47 24.31
C HIS A 126 -43.61 47.18 25.34
N PRO A 127 -42.53 47.99 25.41
CA PRO A 127 -41.56 47.86 26.48
C PRO A 127 -42.20 48.18 27.84
N PRO A 128 -41.73 47.58 28.94
CA PRO A 128 -42.31 47.78 30.26
C PRO A 128 -42.18 49.24 30.69
N THR A 129 -43.30 49.87 31.02
CA THR A 129 -43.31 51.17 31.68
C THR A 129 -42.77 50.98 33.09
N ILE A 130 -41.59 51.53 33.35
CA ILE A 130 -41.02 51.60 34.70
C ILE A 130 -41.94 52.53 35.50
N ALA A 131 -42.64 51.99 36.50
CA ALA A 131 -43.38 52.79 37.47
C ALA A 131 -42.38 53.47 38.41
N ALA A 132 -42.47 54.81 38.49
CA ALA A 132 -41.83 55.64 39.49
C ALA A 132 -42.64 55.63 40.80
#